data_AF-A0A953NK72-F1
#
_entry.id   AF-A0A953NK72-F1
#
_cell.length_a   1.000
_cell.length_b   1.000
_cell.length_c   1.000
_cell.angle_alpha   90.00
_cell.angle_beta   90.00
_cell.angle_gamma   90.00
#
_symmetry.space_group_name_H-M   'P 1'
#
loop_
_entity.id
_entity.type
_entity.pdbx_description
1 polymer ?
#
loop_
_entity_poly.entity_id
_entity_poly.type
_entity_poly.pdbx_seq_one_letter_code
_entity_poly.pdbx_strand_id
1 'polypeptide(L)'
;MLFDKFQNKYIVEGILVAKMPIHIGKGQNDFDPLSVDNGVIKDKNGNPFIPGSSLKGVIRSYIERLFLKVFHWEIKNIKGV
;
A
#
# COMPACT_ATOMS: atom_id res chain seq x y z
N MET A 1 -19.37 13.10 19.07
CA MET A 1 -18.04 13.12 19.71
C MET A 1 -17.53 11.68 19.75
N LEU A 2 -16.74 11.28 18.74
CA LEU A 2 -16.17 9.93 18.63
C LEU A 2 -14.61 9.97 18.58
N PHE A 3 -14.02 11.18 18.50
CA PHE A 3 -12.57 11.39 18.31
C PHE A 3 -12.01 12.59 19.10
N ASP A 4 -12.76 13.07 20.08
CA ASP A 4 -12.49 14.26 20.90
C ASP A 4 -11.48 14.00 22.02
N LYS A 5 -11.16 12.73 22.29
CA LYS A 5 -10.13 12.35 23.27
C LYS A 5 -9.12 11.39 22.65
N PHE A 6 -7.87 11.84 22.56
CA PHE A 6 -6.74 10.98 22.23
C PHE A 6 -6.49 10.00 23.39
N GLN A 7 -6.62 8.70 23.11
CA GLN A 7 -6.40 7.64 24.11
C GLN A 7 -4.95 7.15 24.08
N ASN A 8 -4.45 6.81 22.87
CA ASN A 8 -3.14 6.21 22.68
C ASN A 8 -2.68 6.30 21.21
N LYS A 9 -1.38 6.08 20.99
CA LYS A 9 -0.77 5.89 19.68
C LYS A 9 0.10 4.64 19.72
N TYR A 10 -0.29 3.63 18.96
CA TYR A 10 0.55 2.46 18.74
C TYR A 10 1.55 2.76 17.62
N ILE A 11 2.82 2.45 17.86
CA ILE A 11 3.91 2.58 16.90
C ILE A 11 4.38 1.17 16.57
N VAL A 12 4.36 0.82 15.29
CA VAL A 12 4.85 -0.46 14.79
C VAL A 12 6.01 -0.17 13.86
N GLU A 13 7.17 -0.72 14.18
CA GLU A 13 8.42 -0.51 13.47
C GLU A 13 8.96 -1.84 12.94
N GLY A 14 9.71 -1.78 11.86
CA GLY A 14 10.32 -2.97 11.26
C GLY A 14 11.10 -2.63 9.99
N ILE A 15 11.89 -3.60 9.53
CA ILE A 15 12.68 -3.48 8.30
C ILE A 15 12.04 -4.34 7.22
N LEU A 16 11.70 -3.72 6.09
CA LEU A 16 11.23 -4.43 4.90
C LEU A 16 12.44 -4.81 4.05
N VAL A 17 12.69 -6.12 3.92
CA VAL A 17 13.73 -6.66 3.03
C VAL A 17 13.08 -7.19 1.77
N ALA A 18 13.48 -6.64 0.63
CA ALA A 18 13.00 -7.08 -0.67
C ALA A 18 13.59 -8.47 -0.99
N LYS A 19 12.75 -9.51 -0.97
CA LYS A 19 13.13 -10.87 -1.39
C LYS A 19 13.24 -11.01 -2.92
N MET A 20 12.61 -10.09 -3.65
CA MET A 20 12.63 -9.97 -5.11
C MET A 20 12.72 -8.49 -5.48
N PRO A 21 13.16 -8.14 -6.70
CA PRO A 21 13.16 -6.76 -7.16
C PRO A 21 11.76 -6.11 -7.06
N ILE A 22 11.72 -4.89 -6.54
CA ILE A 22 10.48 -4.11 -6.40
C ILE A 22 10.57 -2.90 -7.34
N HIS A 23 9.54 -2.71 -8.16
CA HIS A 23 9.39 -1.52 -8.99
C HIS A 23 8.20 -0.70 -8.50
N ILE A 24 8.43 0.59 -8.19
CA ILE A 24 7.40 1.57 -7.88
C ILE A 24 7.60 2.75 -8.82
N GLY A 25 6.71 2.87 -9.79
CA GLY A 25 6.80 3.88 -10.83
C GLY A 25 6.64 5.30 -10.30
N LYS A 26 7.37 6.24 -10.91
CA LYS A 26 7.11 7.68 -10.78
C LYS A 26 5.92 8.05 -11.69
N GLY A 27 5.00 8.89 -11.20
CA GLY A 27 3.96 9.45 -12.05
C GLY A 27 4.56 10.27 -13.20
N GLN A 28 4.00 10.17 -14.40
CA GLN A 28 4.41 10.92 -15.60
C GLN A 28 3.91 12.38 -15.50
N ASN A 29 4.54 13.19 -14.65
CA ASN A 29 4.25 14.63 -14.60
C ASN A 29 5.39 15.48 -15.16
N ASP A 30 6.49 14.85 -15.59
CA ASP A 30 7.61 15.57 -16.17
C ASP A 30 7.44 15.53 -17.70
N PHE A 31 7.09 16.68 -18.30
CA PHE A 31 7.15 16.91 -19.76
C PHE A 31 8.62 17.05 -20.23
N ASP A 32 9.53 16.26 -19.67
CA ASP A 32 10.93 16.26 -20.03
C ASP A 32 11.19 15.14 -21.05
N PRO A 33 11.53 15.46 -22.32
CA PRO A 33 11.85 14.47 -23.36
C PRO A 33 13.06 13.60 -23.03
N LEU A 34 13.87 13.98 -22.02
CA LEU A 34 15.02 13.22 -21.53
C LEU A 34 14.68 12.37 -20.29
N SER A 35 13.43 12.40 -19.83
CA SER A 35 13.01 11.58 -18.69
C SER A 35 13.06 10.09 -19.05
N VAL A 36 13.49 9.28 -18.09
CA VAL A 36 13.57 7.83 -18.26
C VAL A 36 12.17 7.24 -18.23
N ASP A 37 11.78 6.54 -19.29
CA ASP A 37 10.56 5.75 -19.34
C ASP A 37 10.52 4.74 -18.19
N ASN A 38 9.42 4.71 -17.44
CA ASN A 38 9.22 3.82 -16.28
C ASN A 38 10.33 3.94 -15.21
N GLY A 39 10.71 5.16 -14.85
CA GLY A 39 11.60 5.40 -13.71
C GLY A 39 11.03 4.94 -12.36
N VAL A 40 11.91 4.47 -11.47
CA VAL A 40 11.56 4.20 -10.06
C VAL A 40 11.47 5.52 -9.29
N ILE A 41 10.49 5.64 -8.39
CA ILE A 41 10.36 6.80 -7.52
C ILE A 41 11.57 6.92 -6.57
N LYS A 42 12.11 8.13 -6.46
CA LYS A 42 13.30 8.43 -5.67
C LYS A 42 13.03 9.61 -4.72
N ASP A 43 13.74 9.63 -3.59
CA ASP A 43 13.75 10.77 -2.68
C ASP A 43 14.56 11.95 -3.26
N LYS A 44 14.63 13.06 -2.51
CA LYS A 44 15.42 14.24 -2.90
C LYS A 44 16.93 13.99 -3.05
N ASN A 45 17.43 12.88 -2.51
CA ASN A 45 18.83 12.48 -2.58
C ASN A 45 19.06 11.45 -3.71
N GLY A 46 18.02 11.09 -4.46
CA GLY A 46 18.11 10.10 -5.55
C GLY A 46 17.97 8.64 -5.11
N ASN A 47 17.67 8.36 -3.84
CA ASN A 47 17.54 7.00 -3.34
C ASN A 47 16.13 6.45 -3.64
N PRO A 48 15.99 5.21 -4.14
CA PRO A 48 14.68 4.59 -4.29
C PRO A 48 14.04 4.36 -2.91
N PHE A 49 12.74 4.59 -2.80
CA PHE A 49 12.00 4.37 -1.56
C PHE A 49 10.61 3.81 -1.82
N ILE A 50 9.99 3.24 -0.78
CA ILE A 50 8.59 2.83 -0.80
C ILE A 50 7.74 3.96 -0.23
N PRO A 51 6.86 4.61 -1.01
CA PRO A 51 5.99 5.65 -0.49
C PRO A 51 4.99 5.10 0.55
N GLY A 52 4.70 5.89 1.59
CA GLY A 52 3.72 5.52 2.61
C GLY A 52 2.32 5.30 2.03
N SER A 53 1.94 6.06 0.99
CA SER A 53 0.70 5.87 0.25
C SER A 53 0.64 4.52 -0.48
N SER A 54 1.74 4.11 -1.12
CA SER A 54 1.86 2.80 -1.78
C SER A 54 1.77 1.67 -0.77
N LEU A 55 2.50 1.75 0.35
CA LEU A 55 2.44 0.73 1.41
C LEU A 55 1.03 0.61 2.01
N LYS A 56 0.41 1.73 2.38
CA LYS A 56 -0.98 1.78 2.84
C LYS A 56 -1.94 1.15 1.82
N GLY A 57 -1.76 1.50 0.54
CA GLY A 57 -2.62 1.03 -0.55
C GLY A 57 -2.58 -0.48 -0.73
N VAL A 58 -1.38 -1.07 -0.71
CA VAL A 58 -1.18 -2.53 -0.83
C VAL A 58 -1.82 -3.25 0.36
N ILE A 59 -1.55 -2.79 1.59
CA ILE A 59 -2.12 -3.39 2.80
C ILE A 59 -3.65 -3.32 2.78
N ARG A 60 -4.21 -2.14 2.49
CA ARG A 60 -5.66 -1.94 2.39
C ARG A 60 -6.28 -2.88 1.35
N SER A 61 -5.76 -2.89 0.12
CA SER A 61 -6.33 -3.73 -0.94
C SER A 61 -6.23 -5.22 -0.63
N TYR A 62 -5.13 -5.65 0.00
CA TYR A 62 -4.98 -7.03 0.44
C TYR A 62 -6.01 -7.42 1.50
N ILE A 63 -6.19 -6.57 2.52
CA ILE A 63 -7.17 -6.77 3.59
C ILE A 63 -8.60 -6.79 3.02
N GLU A 64 -8.96 -5.85 2.15
CA GLU A 64 -10.27 -5.83 1.49
C GLU A 64 -10.55 -7.12 0.73
N ARG A 65 -9.56 -7.64 0.00
CA ARG A 65 -9.69 -8.93 -0.71
C ARG A 65 -9.88 -10.11 0.25
N LEU A 66 -9.21 -10.10 1.41
CA LEU A 66 -9.39 -11.14 2.44
C LEU A 66 -10.80 -11.08 3.03
N PHE A 67 -11.25 -9.90 3.46
CA PHE A 67 -12.59 -9.74 4.03
C PHE A 67 -13.69 -10.13 3.04
N LEU A 68 -13.61 -9.68 1.79
CA LEU A 68 -14.59 -10.05 0.77
C LEU A 68 -14.65 -11.57 0.54
N LYS A 69 -13.50 -12.27 0.60
CA LYS A 69 -13.47 -13.74 0.50
C LYS A 69 -14.12 -14.41 1.71
N VAL A 70 -13.80 -13.96 2.92
CA VAL A 70 -14.34 -14.53 4.17
C VAL A 70 -15.84 -14.34 4.25
N PHE A 71 -16.33 -13.11 4.03
CA PHE A 71 -17.78 -12.83 4.05
C PHE A 71 -18.53 -13.59 2.95
N HIS A 72 -17.96 -13.72 1.74
CA HIS A 72 -18.58 -14.52 0.68
C HIS A 72 -18.69 -16.01 1.04
N TRP A 73 -17.68 -16.56 1.73
CA TRP A 73 -17.71 -17.94 2.23
C TRP A 73 -18.78 -18.13 3.31
N GLU A 74 -18.90 -17.22 4.27
CA GLU A 74 -19.93 -17.28 5.32
C GLU A 74 -21.35 -17.18 4.74
N ILE A 75 -21.59 -16.26 3.79
CA ILE A 75 -22.91 -16.11 3.16
C ILE A 75 -23.33 -17.38 2.41
N LYS A 76 -22.40 -18.08 1.73
CA LYS A 76 -22.69 -19.37 1.09
C LYS A 76 -23.08 -20.45 2.10
N ASN A 77 -22.33 -20.56 3.19
CA ASN A 77 -22.62 -21.55 4.23
C ASN A 77 -23.94 -21.27 4.97
N ILE A 78 -24.33 -20.01 5.15
CA ILE A 78 -25.61 -19.65 5.80
C ILE A 78 -26.80 -19.88 4.87
N LYS A 79 -26.64 -19.73 3.55
CA LYS A 79 -27.72 -19.91 2.56
C LYS A 79 -27.92 -21.35 2.08
N GLY A 80 -27.18 -22.32 2.61
CA GLY A 80 -27.41 -23.74 2.33
C GLY A 80 -27.33 -24.10 0.84
N VAL A 81 -26.39 -23.48 0.10
CA VAL A 81 -25.99 -23.91 -1.25
C VAL A 81 -24.51 -24.26 -1.24
#